data_AF-A0A3N4KXZ6-F1
#
_entry.id   AF-A0A3N4KXZ6-F1
#
_cell.length_a   1.000
_cell.length_b   1.000
_cell.length_c   1.000
_cell.angle_alpha   90.00
_cell.angle_beta   90.00
_cell.angle_gamma   90.00
#
_symmetry.space_group_name_H-M   'P 1'
#
loop_
_entity.id
_entity.type
_entity.pdbx_description
1 polymer ?
#
loop_
_entity_poly.entity_id
_entity_poly.type
_entity_poly.pdbx_seq_one_letter_code
_entity_poly.pdbx_strand_id
1 'polypeptide(L)'
;MAEVLALTSAIIAIIKITADVTKLAYQYINDIQKAPESIRIFLSEIQSLTQVLNLLEEHCKKNPHLSAIQMLEGPLNECVTEMKMLAKNLEPKNSASWWKRSIVRLKWPLKDGEMSEYLSRIERFKTTIILAIGTVNQSQQAAIMHGMRYVIENNSPIEAKALIELEKRELILRWLFSKAFDQRHTEISKRRQENIGQWLLESQEFENWTNDTDSRLLWVHGLDLS
;
A
#
# COMPACT_ATOMS: atom_id res chain seq x y z
N MET A 1 19.38 12.59 -3.30
CA MET A 1 19.84 11.60 -4.31
C MET A 1 21.09 10.86 -3.88
N ALA A 2 22.15 11.55 -3.43
CA ALA A 2 23.39 10.89 -2.96
C ALA A 2 23.18 9.92 -1.78
N GLU A 3 22.35 10.28 -0.81
CA GLU A 3 22.05 9.46 0.38
C GLU A 3 21.39 8.11 0.04
N VAL A 4 20.42 8.11 -0.88
CA VAL A 4 19.73 6.88 -1.32
C VAL A 4 20.69 5.94 -2.04
N LEU A 5 21.62 6.49 -2.83
CA LEU A 5 22.66 5.71 -3.49
C LEU A 5 23.65 5.13 -2.47
N ALA A 6 24.05 5.91 -1.45
CA ALA A 6 24.89 5.44 -0.36
C ALA A 6 24.24 4.28 0.40
N LEU A 7 22.97 4.41 0.79
CA LEU A 7 22.21 3.33 1.45
C LEU A 7 22.12 2.08 0.58
N THR A 8 21.77 2.25 -0.70
CA THR A 8 21.67 1.11 -1.65
C THR A 8 23.01 0.42 -1.81
N SER A 9 24.11 1.17 -1.88
CA SER A 9 25.46 0.62 -1.96
C SER A 9 25.85 -0.16 -0.70
N ALA A 10 25.49 0.34 0.49
CA ALA A 10 25.72 -0.35 1.75
C ALA A 10 24.95 -1.67 1.82
N ILE A 11 23.66 -1.65 1.44
CA ILE A 11 22.81 -2.85 1.38
C ILE A 11 23.42 -3.91 0.46
N ILE A 12 23.77 -3.52 -0.77
CA ILE A 12 24.39 -4.43 -1.76
C ILE A 12 25.73 -4.97 -1.23
N ALA A 13 26.55 -4.14 -0.60
CA ALA A 13 27.80 -4.57 -0.01
C ALA A 13 27.58 -5.63 1.07
N ILE A 14 26.60 -5.45 1.96
CA ILE A 14 26.29 -6.43 3.00
C ILE A 14 25.79 -7.73 2.37
N ILE A 15 24.86 -7.69 1.41
CA ILE A 15 24.34 -8.88 0.71
C ILE A 15 25.48 -9.69 0.07
N LYS A 16 26.46 -9.01 -0.53
CA LYS A 16 27.62 -9.69 -1.12
C LYS A 16 28.47 -10.36 -0.04
N ILE A 17 28.72 -9.67 1.08
CA ILE A 17 29.50 -10.23 2.19
C ILE A 17 28.78 -11.42 2.82
N THR A 18 27.46 -11.35 3.04
CA THR A 18 26.69 -12.47 3.61
C THR A 18 26.69 -13.69 2.70
N ALA A 19 26.71 -13.49 1.37
CA ALA A 19 26.89 -14.57 0.41
C ALA A 19 28.28 -15.24 0.52
N ASP A 20 29.35 -14.44 0.67
CA ASP A 20 30.71 -14.96 0.86
C ASP A 20 30.83 -15.73 2.18
N VAL A 21 30.30 -15.19 3.28
CA VAL A 21 30.23 -15.85 4.59
C VAL A 21 29.47 -17.17 4.50
N THR A 22 28.33 -17.17 3.82
CA THR A 22 27.50 -18.35 3.63
C THR A 22 28.25 -19.44 2.85
N LYS A 23 28.96 -19.06 1.77
CA LYS A 23 29.79 -19.98 1.00
C LYS A 23 30.90 -20.61 1.85
N LEU A 24 31.61 -19.82 2.64
CA LEU A 24 32.67 -20.32 3.54
C LEU A 24 32.10 -21.30 4.58
N ALA A 25 30.94 -20.98 5.16
CA ALA A 25 30.29 -21.83 6.15
C ALA A 25 29.76 -23.14 5.54
N TYR A 26 29.21 -23.12 4.33
CA TYR A 26 28.81 -24.35 3.64
C TYR A 26 30.00 -25.25 3.27
N GLN A 27 31.13 -24.66 2.86
CA GLN A 27 32.36 -25.44 2.62
C GLN A 27 32.78 -26.19 3.88
N TYR A 28 32.74 -25.52 5.04
CA TYR A 28 33.03 -26.17 6.33
C TYR A 28 32.07 -27.32 6.65
N ILE A 29 30.75 -27.13 6.45
CA ILE A 29 29.75 -28.17 6.73
C ILE A 29 29.98 -29.40 5.85
N ASN A 30 30.34 -29.21 4.58
CA ASN A 30 30.58 -30.31 3.64
C ASN A 30 31.89 -31.06 3.94
N ASP A 31 32.91 -30.36 4.44
CA ASP A 31 34.22 -30.94 4.73
C ASP A 31 34.25 -31.78 6.03
N ILE A 32 33.18 -31.77 6.86
CA ILE A 32 33.13 -32.43 8.18
C ILE A 32 31.86 -33.26 8.35
N GLN A 33 32.01 -34.56 8.65
CA GLN A 33 30.88 -35.50 8.83
C GLN A 33 29.86 -35.11 9.92
N LYS A 34 30.29 -34.39 10.98
CA LYS A 34 29.43 -33.92 12.07
C LYS A 34 29.72 -32.45 12.39
N ALA A 35 29.26 -31.54 11.52
CA ALA A 35 29.32 -30.12 11.80
C ALA A 35 28.47 -29.75 13.02
N PRO A 36 28.94 -28.86 13.92
CA PRO A 36 28.15 -28.35 15.05
C PRO A 36 26.84 -27.69 14.60
N GLU A 37 25.76 -27.92 15.36
CA GLU A 37 24.46 -27.29 15.12
C GLU A 37 24.52 -25.75 15.19
N SER A 38 25.42 -25.21 16.02
CA SER A 38 25.65 -23.78 16.16
C SER A 38 25.97 -23.08 14.84
N ILE A 39 26.67 -23.75 13.91
CA ILE A 39 27.00 -23.21 12.58
C ILE A 39 25.76 -23.18 11.67
N ARG A 40 24.85 -24.15 11.82
CA ARG A 40 23.58 -24.15 11.08
C ARG A 40 22.67 -23.01 11.53
N ILE A 41 22.59 -22.79 12.84
CA ILE A 41 21.89 -21.64 13.43
C ILE A 41 22.50 -20.34 12.89
N PHE A 42 23.81 -20.21 12.92
CA PHE A 42 24.53 -19.06 12.37
C PHE A 42 24.23 -18.82 10.89
N LEU A 43 24.25 -19.86 10.06
CA LEU A 43 23.88 -19.76 8.65
C LEU A 43 22.44 -19.31 8.44
N SER A 44 21.49 -19.86 9.20
CA SER A 44 20.09 -19.45 9.13
C SER A 44 19.91 -17.98 9.46
N GLU A 45 20.71 -17.47 10.40
CA GLU A 45 20.69 -16.09 10.83
C GLU A 45 21.26 -15.13 9.78
N ILE A 46 22.37 -15.51 9.13
CA ILE A 46 22.93 -14.79 7.97
C ILE A 46 21.95 -14.75 6.79
N GLN A 47 21.25 -15.86 6.54
CA GLN A 47 20.21 -15.93 5.51
C GLN A 47 19.03 -15.02 5.85
N SER A 48 18.58 -15.02 7.12
CA SER A 48 17.52 -14.13 7.60
C SER A 48 17.90 -12.66 7.40
N LEU A 49 19.13 -12.27 7.76
CA LEU A 49 19.64 -10.92 7.50
C LEU A 49 19.61 -10.56 6.00
N THR A 50 20.04 -11.49 5.15
CA THR A 50 20.05 -11.29 3.69
C THR A 50 18.62 -11.06 3.15
N GLN A 51 17.62 -11.79 3.65
CA GLN A 51 16.23 -11.59 3.27
C GLN A 51 15.71 -10.21 3.67
N VAL A 52 15.98 -9.79 4.92
CA VAL A 52 15.59 -8.47 5.43
C VAL A 52 16.26 -7.34 4.64
N LEU A 53 17.51 -7.50 4.24
CA LEU A 53 18.24 -6.54 3.40
C LEU A 53 17.66 -6.45 1.98
N ASN A 54 17.23 -7.56 1.37
CA ASN A 54 16.54 -7.53 0.08
C ASN A 54 15.20 -6.79 0.17
N LEU A 55 14.44 -7.02 1.24
CA LEU A 55 13.19 -6.28 1.49
C LEU A 55 13.47 -4.78 1.64
N LEU A 56 14.53 -4.41 2.35
CA LEU A 56 14.93 -3.02 2.48
C LEU A 56 15.32 -2.41 1.13
N GLU A 57 16.09 -3.13 0.31
CA GLU A 57 16.48 -2.67 -1.04
C GLU A 57 15.25 -2.36 -1.90
N GLU A 58 14.23 -3.21 -1.85
CA GLU A 58 12.96 -3.00 -2.55
C GLU A 58 12.23 -1.74 -2.03
N HIS A 59 12.21 -1.52 -0.71
CA HIS A 59 11.62 -0.31 -0.12
C HIS A 59 12.39 0.95 -0.50
N CYS A 60 13.72 0.92 -0.55
CA CYS A 60 14.54 2.04 -1.02
C CYS A 60 14.23 2.42 -2.47
N LYS A 61 13.99 1.42 -3.34
CA LYS A 61 13.61 1.65 -4.75
C LYS A 61 12.23 2.29 -4.88
N LYS A 62 11.25 1.86 -4.07
CA LYS A 62 9.86 2.34 -4.14
C LYS A 62 9.66 3.68 -3.42
N ASN A 63 10.36 3.90 -2.31
CA ASN A 63 10.08 4.99 -1.38
C ASN A 63 11.36 5.74 -0.94
N PRO A 64 12.16 6.30 -1.86
CA PRO A 64 13.49 6.84 -1.57
C PRO A 64 13.52 8.07 -0.65
N HIS A 65 12.38 8.72 -0.40
CA HIS A 65 12.29 9.99 0.33
C HIS A 65 11.88 9.87 1.79
N LEU A 66 11.65 8.65 2.30
CA LEU A 66 11.14 8.47 3.65
C LEU A 66 12.25 8.60 4.69
N SER A 67 12.03 9.45 5.69
CA SER A 67 12.99 9.75 6.77
C SER A 67 13.44 8.51 7.54
N ALA A 68 12.55 7.54 7.74
CA ALA A 68 12.88 6.26 8.40
C ALA A 68 13.97 5.47 7.66
N ILE A 69 14.05 5.58 6.32
CA ILE A 69 15.10 4.95 5.51
C ILE A 69 16.42 5.71 5.66
N GLN A 70 16.38 7.04 5.71
CA GLN A 70 17.58 7.87 5.94
C GLN A 70 18.21 7.59 7.32
N MET A 71 17.40 7.32 8.34
CA MET A 71 17.88 6.96 9.68
C MET A 71 18.69 5.64 9.73
N LEU A 72 18.61 4.81 8.68
CA LEU A 72 19.36 3.56 8.60
C LEU A 72 20.82 3.74 8.15
N GLU A 73 21.25 4.93 7.75
CA GLU A 73 22.62 5.14 7.24
C GLU A 73 23.69 4.73 8.26
N GLY A 74 23.57 5.20 9.51
CA GLY A 74 24.47 4.81 10.59
C GLY A 74 24.45 3.31 10.88
N PRO A 75 23.27 2.72 11.20
CA PRO A 75 23.14 1.29 11.45
C PRO A 75 23.64 0.39 10.31
N LEU A 76 23.41 0.76 9.04
CA LEU A 76 23.88 -0.01 7.89
C LEU A 76 25.39 0.08 7.72
N ASN A 77 25.99 1.25 7.93
CA ASN A 77 27.45 1.39 7.88
C ASN A 77 28.14 0.58 9.00
N GLU A 78 27.55 0.54 10.20
CA GLU A 78 27.99 -0.33 11.28
C GLU A 78 27.86 -1.81 10.86
N CYS A 79 26.73 -2.19 10.27
CA CYS A 79 26.50 -3.55 9.76
C CYS A 79 27.52 -3.96 8.69
N VAL A 80 27.83 -3.08 7.73
CA VAL A 80 28.90 -3.31 6.73
C VAL A 80 30.23 -3.61 7.43
N THR A 81 30.59 -2.81 8.43
CA THR A 81 31.86 -2.95 9.15
C THR A 81 31.92 -4.27 9.90
N GLU A 82 30.85 -4.61 10.62
CA GLU A 82 30.70 -5.86 11.37
C GLU A 82 30.76 -7.10 10.46
N MET A 83 30.02 -7.08 9.34
CA MET A 83 30.01 -8.19 8.39
C MET A 83 31.37 -8.37 7.70
N LYS A 84 32.09 -7.28 7.41
CA LYS A 84 33.48 -7.36 6.89
C LYS A 84 34.43 -7.99 7.91
N MET A 85 34.32 -7.61 9.19
CA MET A 85 35.13 -8.20 10.25
C MET A 85 34.83 -9.69 10.41
N LEU A 86 33.55 -10.06 10.38
CA LEU A 86 33.12 -11.46 10.38
C LEU A 86 33.71 -12.25 9.21
N ALA A 87 33.57 -11.75 7.98
CA ALA A 87 34.12 -12.42 6.79
C ALA A 87 35.65 -12.62 6.91
N LYS A 88 36.37 -11.58 7.35
CA LYS A 88 37.82 -11.67 7.59
C LYS A 88 38.19 -12.69 8.68
N ASN A 89 37.37 -12.81 9.72
CA ASN A 89 37.59 -13.78 10.79
C ASN A 89 37.29 -15.23 10.34
N LEU A 90 36.43 -15.39 9.34
CA LEU A 90 36.11 -16.69 8.72
C LEU A 90 37.10 -17.10 7.63
N GLU A 91 37.86 -16.17 7.06
CA GLU A 91 38.86 -16.48 6.03
C GLU A 91 39.96 -17.41 6.59
N PRO A 92 40.35 -18.45 5.84
CA PRO A 92 41.43 -19.33 6.26
C PRO A 92 42.73 -18.54 6.36
N LYS A 93 43.30 -18.45 7.57
CA LYS A 93 44.60 -17.81 7.78
C LYS A 93 45.66 -18.52 6.93
N ASN A 94 46.25 -17.80 5.98
CA ASN A 94 47.24 -18.33 5.04
C ASN A 94 48.40 -19.01 5.79
N SER A 95 48.37 -20.35 5.85
CA SER A 95 49.50 -21.16 6.29
C SER A 95 50.32 -21.55 5.06
N ALA A 96 51.63 -21.32 5.12
CA ALA A 96 52.58 -21.67 4.07
C ALA A 96 52.71 -23.19 3.81
N SER A 97 52.13 -24.03 4.68
CA SER A 97 52.29 -25.48 4.62
C SER A 97 50.97 -26.17 4.24
N TRP A 98 50.95 -26.88 3.11
CA TRP A 98 49.73 -27.44 2.53
C TRP A 98 49.02 -28.49 3.41
N TRP A 99 49.76 -29.27 4.20
CA TRP A 99 49.20 -30.23 5.16
C TRP A 99 48.49 -29.53 6.33
N LYS A 100 49.05 -28.40 6.80
CA LYS A 100 48.40 -27.56 7.83
C LYS A 100 47.16 -26.85 7.29
N ARG A 101 47.06 -26.59 5.97
CA ARG A 101 45.84 -26.04 5.35
C ARG A 101 44.64 -26.96 5.48
N SER A 102 44.81 -28.28 5.51
CA SER A 102 43.68 -29.22 5.68
C SER A 102 43.20 -29.29 7.13
N ILE A 103 44.10 -29.25 8.11
CA ILE A 103 43.73 -29.28 9.54
C ILE A 103 43.18 -27.93 10.02
N VAL A 104 43.68 -26.80 9.49
CA VAL A 104 43.14 -25.46 9.75
C VAL A 104 41.78 -25.24 9.07
N ARG A 105 41.52 -25.87 7.92
CA ARG A 105 40.18 -25.88 7.29
C ARG A 105 39.13 -26.66 8.07
N LEU A 106 39.56 -27.63 8.89
CA LEU A 106 38.68 -28.53 9.64
C LEU A 106 38.22 -27.99 11.00
N LYS A 107 38.70 -26.82 11.44
CA LYS A 107 38.19 -26.19 12.67
C LYS A 107 37.51 -24.88 12.33
N TRP A 108 36.24 -24.80 12.69
CA TRP A 108 35.46 -23.58 12.61
C TRP A 108 36.23 -22.46 13.33
N PRO A 109 36.48 -21.32 12.68
CA PRO A 109 37.45 -20.34 13.18
C PRO A 109 36.89 -19.46 14.31
N LEU A 110 35.57 -19.37 14.46
CA LEU A 110 34.93 -18.63 15.55
C LEU A 110 34.73 -19.53 16.77
N LYS A 111 35.00 -18.97 17.96
CA LYS A 111 34.63 -19.61 19.22
C LYS A 111 33.13 -19.41 19.48
N ASP A 112 32.53 -20.26 20.33
CA ASP A 112 31.10 -20.17 20.66
C ASP A 112 30.71 -18.78 21.23
N GLY A 113 31.60 -18.16 22.02
CA GLY A 113 31.38 -16.79 22.52
C GLY A 113 31.34 -15.73 21.42
N GLU A 114 32.26 -15.80 20.46
CA GLU A 114 32.30 -14.87 19.32
C GLU A 114 31.08 -15.09 18.41
N MET A 115 30.67 -16.35 18.21
CA MET A 115 29.49 -16.68 17.43
C MET A 115 28.21 -16.10 18.08
N SER A 116 28.06 -16.27 19.41
CA SER A 116 26.94 -15.69 20.16
C SER A 116 26.89 -14.18 20.04
N GLU A 117 28.04 -13.51 20.10
CA GLU A 117 28.14 -12.07 19.91
C GLU A 117 27.71 -11.64 18.50
N TYR A 118 28.16 -12.35 17.45
CA TYR A 118 27.73 -12.07 16.08
C TYR A 118 26.23 -12.32 15.89
N LEU A 119 25.67 -13.41 16.44
CA LEU A 119 24.24 -13.68 16.40
C LEU A 119 23.44 -12.51 17.02
N SER A 120 23.86 -12.03 18.19
CA SER A 120 23.22 -10.89 18.85
C SER A 120 23.30 -9.61 18.02
N ARG A 121 24.46 -9.33 17.42
CA ARG A 121 24.66 -8.17 16.54
C ARG A 121 23.77 -8.26 15.29
N ILE A 122 23.69 -9.42 14.65
CA ILE A 122 22.84 -9.64 13.47
C ILE A 122 21.36 -9.44 13.82
N GLU A 123 20.89 -10.02 14.91
CA GLU A 123 19.50 -9.87 15.36
C GLU A 123 19.15 -8.40 15.62
N ARG A 124 20.08 -7.64 16.23
CA ARG A 124 19.92 -6.19 16.41
C ARG A 124 19.78 -5.46 15.07
N PHE A 125 20.64 -5.75 14.09
CA PHE A 125 20.54 -5.14 12.75
C PHE A 125 19.23 -5.48 12.05
N LYS A 126 18.81 -6.76 12.06
CA LYS A 126 17.52 -7.18 11.49
C LYS A 126 16.37 -6.43 12.15
N THR A 127 16.37 -6.36 13.49
CA THR A 127 15.33 -5.66 14.26
C THR A 127 15.24 -4.20 13.83
N THR A 128 16.37 -3.49 13.77
CA THR A 128 16.41 -2.08 13.33
C THR A 128 15.86 -1.91 11.91
N ILE A 129 16.24 -2.78 10.97
CA ILE A 129 15.78 -2.70 9.59
C ILE A 129 14.26 -2.99 9.50
N ILE A 130 13.77 -4.03 10.18
CA ILE A 130 12.36 -4.40 10.20
C ILE A 130 11.51 -3.27 10.78
N LEU A 131 11.97 -2.62 11.86
CA LEU A 131 11.26 -1.49 12.46
C LEU A 131 11.19 -0.29 11.52
N ALA A 132 12.27 0.01 10.80
CA ALA A 132 12.27 1.09 9.81
C ALA A 132 11.29 0.80 8.66
N ILE A 133 11.29 -0.42 8.12
CA ILE A 133 10.32 -0.87 7.11
C ILE A 133 8.88 -0.77 7.65
N GLY A 134 8.64 -1.21 8.88
CA GLY A 134 7.34 -1.12 9.53
C GLY A 134 6.85 0.32 9.66
N THR A 135 7.74 1.25 10.04
CA THR A 135 7.45 2.68 10.15
C THR A 135 7.06 3.28 8.79
N VAL A 136 7.79 2.93 7.74
CA VAL A 136 7.47 3.31 6.35
C VAL A 136 6.08 2.83 5.97
N ASN A 137 5.80 1.55 6.15
CA ASN A 137 4.53 0.96 5.77
C ASN A 137 3.36 1.56 6.54
N GLN A 138 3.54 1.82 7.84
CA GLN A 138 2.53 2.48 8.66
C GLN A 138 2.23 3.90 8.19
N SER A 139 3.26 4.68 7.85
CA SER A 139 3.08 6.05 7.33
C SER A 139 2.31 6.06 6.01
N GLN A 140 2.60 5.11 5.11
CA GLN A 140 1.90 4.96 3.84
C GLN A 140 0.44 4.53 4.05
N GLN A 141 0.18 3.58 4.96
CA GLN A 141 -1.18 3.16 5.29
C GLN A 141 -2.01 4.31 5.87
N ALA A 142 -1.42 5.15 6.73
CA ALA A 142 -2.08 6.33 7.28
C ALA A 142 -2.46 7.34 6.18
N ALA A 143 -1.57 7.58 5.21
CA ALA A 143 -1.85 8.46 4.07
C ALA A 143 -2.98 7.91 3.19
N ILE A 144 -2.98 6.60 2.91
CA ILE A 144 -4.05 5.93 2.15
C ILE A 144 -5.40 6.08 2.89
N MET A 145 -5.41 5.82 4.20
CA MET A 145 -6.61 5.93 5.02
C MET A 145 -7.17 7.36 5.04
N HIS A 146 -6.29 8.36 5.14
CA HIS A 146 -6.69 9.76 5.04
C HIS A 146 -7.32 10.08 3.68
N GLY A 147 -6.70 9.63 2.59
CA GLY A 147 -7.25 9.78 1.24
C GLY A 147 -8.61 9.11 1.07
N MET A 148 -8.79 7.89 1.60
CA MET A 148 -10.06 7.18 1.57
C MET A 148 -11.16 7.93 2.35
N ARG A 149 -10.84 8.46 3.54
CA ARG A 149 -11.79 9.26 4.32
C ARG A 149 -12.23 10.50 3.54
N TYR A 150 -11.29 11.20 2.92
CA TYR A 150 -11.59 12.35 2.06
C TYR A 150 -12.54 11.98 0.93
N VAL A 151 -12.31 10.86 0.22
CA VAL A 151 -13.20 10.41 -0.85
C VAL A 151 -14.60 10.09 -0.32
N ILE A 152 -14.72 9.43 0.83
CA ILE A 152 -16.03 9.10 1.43
C ILE A 152 -16.79 10.36 1.85
N GLU A 153 -16.10 11.34 2.43
CA GLU A 153 -16.71 12.58 2.93
C GLU A 153 -17.13 13.52 1.78
N ASN A 154 -16.36 13.56 0.68
CA ASN A 154 -16.61 14.48 -0.42
C ASN A 154 -17.42 13.87 -1.58
N ASN A 155 -17.47 12.55 -1.73
CA ASN A 155 -18.46 11.89 -2.58
C ASN A 155 -19.70 11.58 -1.76
N SER A 156 -20.51 12.60 -1.48
CA SER A 156 -21.86 12.37 -0.94
C SER A 156 -22.62 11.45 -1.91
N PRO A 157 -23.05 10.24 -1.49
CA PRO A 157 -23.82 9.35 -2.35
C PRO A 157 -25.11 10.03 -2.87
N ILE A 158 -25.57 11.07 -2.18
CA ILE A 158 -26.77 11.84 -2.52
C ILE A 158 -26.51 12.74 -3.73
N GLU A 159 -25.37 13.43 -3.78
CA GLU A 159 -25.04 14.34 -4.89
C GLU A 159 -24.74 13.57 -6.17
N ALA A 160 -23.96 12.49 -6.09
CA ALA A 160 -23.68 11.64 -7.24
C ALA A 160 -24.96 10.94 -7.77
N LYS A 161 -25.84 10.46 -6.87
CA LYS A 161 -27.14 9.90 -7.29
C LYS A 161 -28.05 10.95 -7.90
N ALA A 162 -28.09 12.17 -7.34
CA ALA A 162 -28.91 13.25 -7.89
C ALA A 162 -28.46 13.63 -9.31
N LEU A 163 -27.15 13.71 -9.55
CA LEU A 163 -26.61 14.01 -10.89
C LEU A 163 -26.98 12.92 -11.90
N ILE A 164 -26.83 11.65 -11.53
CA ILE A 164 -27.19 10.49 -12.37
C ILE A 164 -28.70 10.48 -12.66
N GLU A 165 -29.55 10.79 -11.67
CA GLU A 165 -31.00 10.87 -11.88
C GLU A 165 -31.39 12.05 -12.79
N LEU A 166 -30.69 13.19 -12.70
CA LEU A 166 -30.87 14.30 -13.62
C LEU A 166 -30.51 13.92 -15.06
N GLU A 167 -29.38 13.24 -15.26
CA GLU A 167 -28.96 12.75 -16.59
C GLU A 167 -29.96 11.74 -17.17
N LYS A 168 -30.42 10.78 -16.36
CA LYS A 168 -31.46 9.82 -16.78
C LYS A 168 -32.75 10.53 -17.18
N ARG A 169 -33.19 11.53 -16.39
CA ARG A 169 -34.38 12.32 -16.70
C ARG A 169 -34.21 13.04 -18.04
N GLU A 170 -33.05 13.65 -18.28
CA GLU A 170 -32.78 14.34 -19.55
C GLU A 170 -32.80 13.37 -20.74
N LEU A 171 -32.20 12.19 -20.61
CA LEU A 171 -32.22 11.15 -21.64
C LEU A 171 -33.64 10.69 -21.98
N ILE A 172 -34.47 10.45 -20.97
CA ILE A 172 -35.88 10.07 -21.15
C ILE A 172 -36.66 11.19 -21.85
N LEU A 173 -36.47 12.44 -21.42
CA LEU A 173 -37.18 13.58 -22.00
C LEU A 173 -36.79 13.81 -23.47
N ARG A 174 -35.49 13.68 -23.81
CA ARG A 174 -35.01 13.74 -25.19
C ARG A 174 -35.56 12.59 -26.05
N TRP A 175 -35.73 11.40 -25.48
CA TRP A 175 -36.32 10.26 -26.18
C TRP A 175 -37.81 10.45 -26.44
N LEU A 176 -38.58 10.90 -25.43
CA LEU A 176 -40.01 11.15 -25.55
C LEU A 176 -40.32 12.33 -26.50
N PHE A 177 -39.49 13.37 -26.46
CA PHE A 177 -39.62 14.56 -27.31
C PHE A 177 -38.29 14.89 -27.97
N SER A 178 -38.19 14.60 -29.28
CA SER A 178 -36.99 14.90 -30.08
C SER A 178 -36.74 16.39 -30.36
N LYS A 179 -37.65 17.27 -29.93
CA LYS A 179 -37.55 18.73 -30.06
C LYS A 179 -37.45 19.36 -28.67
N ALA A 180 -36.92 20.58 -28.58
CA ALA A 180 -36.78 21.33 -27.32
C ALA A 180 -38.13 21.46 -26.58
N PHE A 181 -38.39 20.55 -25.65
CA PHE A 181 -39.65 20.46 -24.92
C PHE A 181 -39.84 21.70 -24.02
N ASP A 182 -38.75 22.23 -23.49
CA ASP A 182 -38.73 23.44 -22.65
C ASP A 182 -39.25 24.66 -23.40
N GLN A 183 -38.89 24.83 -24.67
CA GLN A 183 -39.33 25.96 -25.47
C GLN A 183 -40.83 25.90 -25.70
N ARG A 184 -41.35 24.73 -26.11
CA ARG A 184 -42.78 24.52 -26.33
C ARG A 184 -43.58 24.63 -25.05
N HIS A 185 -43.09 24.07 -23.93
CA HIS A 185 -43.74 24.19 -22.63
C HIS A 185 -43.77 25.63 -22.15
N THR A 186 -42.69 26.39 -22.36
CA THR A 186 -42.61 27.82 -22.04
C THR A 186 -43.57 28.63 -22.90
N GLU A 187 -43.63 28.37 -24.21
CA GLU A 187 -44.57 29.03 -25.13
C GLU A 187 -46.02 28.75 -24.77
N ILE A 188 -46.37 27.50 -24.45
CA ILE A 188 -47.73 27.12 -24.02
C ILE A 188 -48.04 27.75 -22.66
N SER A 189 -47.11 27.74 -21.72
CA SER A 189 -47.30 28.35 -20.40
C SER A 189 -47.48 29.87 -20.48
N LYS A 190 -46.81 30.55 -21.42
CA LYS A 190 -47.06 31.97 -21.72
C LYS A 190 -48.46 32.27 -22.27
N ARG A 191 -49.15 31.27 -22.82
CA ARG A 191 -50.52 31.39 -23.33
C ARG A 191 -51.58 31.09 -22.28
N ARG A 192 -51.19 30.66 -21.06
CA ARG A 192 -52.13 30.44 -19.96
C ARG A 192 -52.71 31.79 -19.56
N GLN A 193 -54.02 31.88 -19.48
CA GLN A 193 -54.67 33.04 -18.87
C GLN A 193 -54.81 32.78 -17.36
N GLU A 194 -54.65 33.84 -16.58
CA GLU A 194 -54.75 33.75 -15.12
C GLU A 194 -56.14 33.24 -14.71
N ASN A 195 -56.19 32.45 -13.64
CA ASN A 195 -57.41 31.95 -12.98
C ASN A 195 -58.30 30.96 -13.77
N ILE A 196 -57.95 30.54 -15.00
CA ILE A 196 -58.74 29.56 -15.79
C ILE A 196 -58.81 28.16 -15.14
N GLY A 197 -57.91 27.81 -14.22
CA GLY A 197 -57.92 26.52 -13.51
C GLY A 197 -58.60 26.57 -12.14
N GLN A 198 -58.97 27.75 -11.65
CA GLN A 198 -59.36 27.94 -10.26
C GLN A 198 -60.72 27.34 -9.96
N TRP A 199 -61.66 27.43 -10.91
CA TRP A 199 -62.99 26.80 -10.81
C TRP A 199 -62.93 25.29 -10.53
N LEU A 200 -61.92 24.59 -11.06
CA LEU A 200 -61.75 23.16 -10.82
C LEU A 200 -61.17 22.92 -9.42
N LEU A 201 -60.15 23.69 -9.04
CA LEU A 201 -59.50 23.56 -7.74
C LEU A 201 -60.42 23.94 -6.57
N GLU A 202 -61.41 24.80 -6.82
CA GLU A 202 -62.44 25.21 -5.86
C GLU A 202 -63.71 24.36 -5.96
N SER A 203 -63.77 23.40 -6.90
CA SER A 203 -64.93 22.52 -7.05
C SER A 203 -64.98 21.48 -5.92
N GLN A 204 -66.19 21.20 -5.43
CA GLN A 204 -66.39 20.19 -4.41
C GLN A 204 -66.03 18.79 -4.94
N GLU A 205 -66.21 18.57 -6.24
CA GLU A 205 -65.85 17.34 -6.93
C GLU A 205 -64.34 17.08 -6.86
N PHE A 206 -63.52 18.11 -7.06
CA PHE A 206 -62.07 18.01 -6.92
C PHE A 206 -61.66 17.78 -5.47
N GLU A 207 -62.22 18.53 -4.52
CA GLU A 207 -61.91 18.37 -3.10
C GLU A 207 -62.27 16.96 -2.60
N ASN A 208 -63.44 16.46 -2.98
CA ASN A 208 -63.88 15.12 -2.67
C ASN A 208 -62.95 14.08 -3.30
N TRP A 209 -62.59 14.22 -4.58
CA TRP A 209 -61.66 13.30 -5.22
C TRP A 209 -60.26 13.29 -4.59
N THR A 210 -59.76 14.45 -4.14
CA THR A 210 -58.45 14.50 -3.46
C THR A 210 -58.45 13.87 -2.08
N ASN A 211 -59.59 13.89 -1.38
CA ASN A 211 -59.71 13.45 0.01
C ASN A 211 -60.35 12.05 0.15
N ASP A 212 -61.04 11.56 -0.88
CA ASP A 212 -61.69 10.26 -0.91
C ASP A 212 -60.80 9.19 -1.56
N THR A 213 -60.68 8.03 -0.91
CA THR A 213 -59.87 6.90 -1.36
C THR A 213 -60.58 5.95 -2.32
N ASP A 214 -61.90 6.07 -2.49
CA ASP A 214 -62.70 5.09 -3.24
C ASP A 214 -62.73 5.35 -4.77
N SER A 215 -62.46 6.57 -5.24
CA SER A 215 -62.46 6.91 -6.67
C SER A 215 -61.10 7.33 -7.20
N ARG A 216 -60.54 6.56 -8.14
CA ARG A 216 -59.25 6.87 -8.79
C ARG A 216 -59.34 7.84 -9.97
N LEU A 217 -60.55 8.21 -10.37
CA LEU A 217 -60.81 9.02 -11.58
C LEU A 217 -61.73 10.19 -11.24
N LEU A 218 -61.34 11.38 -11.67
CA LEU A 218 -62.16 12.59 -11.67
C LEU A 218 -62.50 12.93 -13.13
N TRP A 219 -63.80 13.00 -13.44
CA TRP A 219 -64.26 13.46 -14.75
C TRP A 219 -64.41 14.97 -14.73
N VAL A 220 -63.70 15.64 -15.64
CA VAL A 220 -63.72 17.09 -15.77
C VAL A 220 -64.21 17.45 -17.16
N HIS A 221 -65.19 18.34 -17.25
CA HIS A 221 -65.65 18.90 -18.51
C HIS A 221 -64.88 20.19 -18.81
N GLY A 222 -64.56 20.43 -20.07
CA GLY A 222 -63.94 21.70 -20.47
C GLY A 222 -64.88 22.87 -20.22
N LEU A 223 -64.33 24.02 -19.81
CA LEU A 223 -65.08 25.27 -19.80
C LEU A 223 -65.33 25.72 -21.23
N ASP A 224 -66.60 25.79 -21.64
CA ASP A 224 -66.99 26.51 -22.86
C ASP A 224 -66.98 28.01 -22.56
N LEU A 225 -65.93 28.69 -23.02
CA LEU A 225 -65.85 30.15 -23.04
C LEU A 225 -66.46 30.66 -24.35
N SER A 226 -67.79 30.80 -24.38
CA SER A 226 -68.52 31.50 -25.45
C SER A 226 -68.56 33.00 -25.22
#